data_AF-A0ABD5VC58-F1
#
_entry.id   AF-A0ABD5VC58-F1
#
_cell.length_a   1.000
_cell.length_b   1.000
_cell.length_c   1.000
_cell.angle_alpha   90.00
_cell.angle_beta   90.00
_cell.angle_gamma   90.00
#
_symmetry.space_group_name_H-M   'P 1'
#
loop_
_entity.id
_entity.type
_entity.pdbx_description
1 polymer ?
#
loop_
_entity_poly.entity_id
_entity_poly.type
_entity_poly.pdbx_seq_one_letter_code
_entity_poly.pdbx_strand_id
1 'polypeptide(L)'
;MSRADAVALKEQLGDAVVADREFFRTAGRHREDGSYEVRRRGADSAGNAKVFRDFDAVERLYERLPETFDADDVSRTGITGSRRHMLVRHFAEHPAFDCEITSRSPLRVRKTDADAHETREGDREEVVASD
;
A
#
# COMPACT_ATOMS: atom_id res chain seq x y z
N MET A 1 -21.65 -23.39 12.91
CA MET A 1 -21.15 -23.05 11.57
C MET A 1 -22.23 -23.40 10.57
N SER A 2 -23.21 -22.51 10.41
CA SER A 2 -24.35 -22.75 9.52
C SER A 2 -24.13 -22.07 8.16
N ARG A 3 -24.85 -22.54 7.14
CA ARG A 3 -24.87 -21.90 5.81
C ARG A 3 -25.35 -20.44 5.88
N ALA A 4 -26.08 -20.05 6.92
CA ALA A 4 -26.51 -18.67 7.15
C ALA A 4 -25.35 -17.76 7.61
N ASP A 5 -24.37 -18.29 8.36
CA ASP A 5 -23.17 -17.54 8.77
C ASP A 5 -22.29 -17.22 7.56
N ALA A 6 -22.26 -18.13 6.58
CA ALA A 6 -21.55 -17.93 5.32
C ALA A 6 -22.24 -16.92 4.38
N VAL A 7 -23.56 -16.73 4.49
CA VAL A 7 -24.30 -15.72 3.69
C VAL A 7 -24.16 -14.33 4.31
N ALA A 8 -24.18 -14.21 5.65
CA ALA A 8 -23.96 -12.93 6.33
C ALA A 8 -22.54 -12.39 6.08
N LEU A 9 -21.52 -13.26 6.04
CA LEU A 9 -20.16 -12.88 5.65
C LEU A 9 -20.07 -12.49 4.16
N LYS A 10 -20.91 -13.11 3.31
CA LYS A 10 -20.97 -12.81 1.87
C LYS A 10 -21.72 -11.52 1.55
N GLU A 11 -22.69 -11.13 2.38
CA GLU A 11 -23.40 -9.85 2.28
C GLU A 11 -22.59 -8.70 2.92
N GLN A 12 -21.79 -8.93 3.96
CA GLN A 12 -20.78 -7.97 4.43
C GLN A 12 -19.60 -7.79 3.46
N LEU A 13 -19.39 -8.75 2.56
CA LEU A 13 -18.37 -8.71 1.49
C LEU A 13 -18.95 -8.29 0.12
N GLY A 14 -20.28 -8.12 0.03
CA GLY A 14 -21.03 -7.89 -1.21
C GLY A 14 -20.95 -6.47 -1.76
N ASP A 15 -20.58 -5.50 -0.92
CA ASP A 15 -20.22 -4.13 -1.33
C ASP A 15 -18.69 -3.98 -1.42
N ALA A 16 -18.01 -5.00 -1.96
CA ALA A 16 -16.83 -4.77 -2.77
C ALA A 16 -17.28 -3.98 -4.00
N VAL A 17 -17.55 -2.69 -3.79
CA VAL A 17 -17.64 -1.70 -4.85
C VAL A 17 -16.47 -2.01 -5.77
N VAL A 18 -16.75 -2.20 -7.06
CA VAL A 18 -15.76 -2.06 -8.12
C VAL A 18 -15.25 -0.63 -7.99
N ALA A 19 -14.36 -0.42 -7.04
CA ALA A 19 -13.94 0.88 -6.57
C ALA A 19 -12.66 1.16 -7.34
N ASP A 20 -12.86 1.77 -8.50
CA ASP A 20 -11.77 2.46 -9.15
C ASP A 20 -11.44 3.70 -8.31
N ARG A 21 -10.30 3.65 -7.63
CA ARG A 21 -9.79 4.76 -6.86
C ARG A 21 -8.71 5.44 -7.66
N GLU A 22 -9.02 6.62 -8.17
CA GLU A 22 -8.02 7.50 -8.76
C GLU A 22 -7.15 8.14 -7.68
N PHE A 23 -5.86 8.16 -7.95
CA PHE A 23 -4.86 8.92 -7.22
C PHE A 23 -4.27 10.00 -8.11
N PHE A 24 -3.22 10.68 -7.64
CA PHE A 24 -2.64 11.81 -8.37
C PHE A 24 -2.09 11.40 -9.75
N ARG A 25 -1.31 10.31 -9.83
CA ARG A 25 -0.76 9.79 -11.10
C ARG A 25 -1.12 8.34 -11.38
N THR A 26 -1.65 7.63 -10.40
CA THR A 26 -2.04 6.23 -10.52
C THR A 26 -3.53 6.04 -10.28
N ALA A 27 -4.05 4.86 -10.58
CA ALA A 27 -5.35 4.41 -10.13
C ALA A 27 -5.25 2.95 -9.70
N GLY A 28 -5.99 2.60 -8.66
CA GLY A 28 -6.12 1.26 -8.12
C GLY A 28 -7.55 0.76 -8.30
N ARG A 29 -7.74 -0.46 -8.81
CA ARG A 29 -9.07 -1.02 -9.03
C ARG A 29 -9.15 -2.45 -8.51
N HIS A 30 -10.13 -2.70 -7.64
CA HIS A 30 -10.60 -4.04 -7.35
C HIS A 30 -11.49 -4.52 -8.51
N ARG A 31 -11.09 -5.63 -9.14
CA ARG A 31 -11.83 -6.23 -10.26
C ARG A 31 -12.82 -7.28 -9.76
N GLU A 32 -13.77 -7.64 -10.62
CA GLU A 32 -14.83 -8.61 -10.32
C GLU A 32 -14.29 -10.02 -10.04
N ASP A 33 -13.11 -10.36 -10.57
CA ASP A 33 -12.43 -11.64 -10.34
C ASP A 33 -11.62 -11.67 -9.03
N GLY A 34 -11.68 -10.60 -8.22
CA GLY A 34 -10.92 -10.43 -6.98
C GLY A 34 -9.49 -9.94 -7.19
N SER A 35 -9.05 -9.78 -8.44
CA SER A 35 -7.73 -9.22 -8.73
C SER A 35 -7.66 -7.72 -8.46
N TYR A 36 -6.45 -7.24 -8.17
CA TYR A 36 -6.20 -5.82 -7.99
C TYR A 36 -5.34 -5.28 -9.13
N GLU A 37 -5.82 -4.24 -9.80
CA GLU A 37 -5.13 -3.58 -10.89
C GLU A 37 -4.55 -2.25 -10.46
N VAL A 38 -3.27 -2.04 -10.76
CA VAL A 38 -2.62 -0.72 -10.71
C VAL A 38 -2.40 -0.23 -12.13
N ARG A 39 -2.88 0.97 -12.43
CA ARG A 39 -2.70 1.64 -13.72
C ARG A 39 -2.23 3.08 -13.54
N ARG A 40 -1.79 3.70 -14.63
CA ARG A 40 -1.58 5.15 -14.68
C ARG A 40 -2.93 5.83 -14.78
N ARG A 41 -3.07 6.99 -14.14
CA ARG A 41 -4.26 7.82 -14.28
C ARG A 41 -4.45 8.23 -15.75
N GLY A 42 -5.67 8.11 -16.26
CA GLY A 42 -6.03 8.47 -17.64
C GLY A 42 -5.50 7.52 -18.73
N ALA A 43 -4.97 6.35 -18.36
CA ALA A 43 -4.60 5.32 -19.32
C ALA A 43 -5.71 4.25 -19.42
N ASP A 44 -6.49 4.28 -20.50
CA ASP A 44 -7.53 3.28 -20.78
C ASP A 44 -7.02 2.06 -21.56
N SER A 45 -5.76 2.09 -22.00
CA SER A 45 -5.16 0.96 -22.72
C SER A 45 -4.64 -0.12 -21.78
N ALA A 46 -5.18 -1.33 -21.94
CA ALA A 46 -4.88 -2.52 -21.12
C ALA A 46 -3.37 -2.89 -21.03
N GLY A 47 -2.54 -2.41 -21.96
CA GLY A 47 -1.12 -2.78 -22.04
C GLY A 47 -0.22 -2.21 -20.93
N ASN A 48 -0.65 -1.17 -20.21
CA ASN A 48 0.21 -0.46 -19.25
C ASN A 48 -0.15 -0.68 -17.78
N ALA A 49 -1.09 -1.57 -17.49
CA ALA A 49 -1.46 -1.93 -16.14
C ALA A 49 -0.54 -3.02 -15.55
N LYS A 50 -0.55 -3.13 -14.22
CA LYS A 50 -0.04 -4.26 -13.46
C LYS A 50 -1.22 -4.87 -12.70
N VAL A 51 -1.50 -6.14 -12.99
CA VAL A 51 -2.51 -6.91 -12.27
C VAL A 51 -1.83 -7.79 -11.23
N PHE A 52 -2.39 -7.79 -10.04
CA PHE A 52 -2.05 -8.65 -8.92
C PHE A 52 -3.19 -9.61 -8.65
N ARG A 53 -2.89 -10.78 -8.09
CA ARG A 53 -3.90 -11.80 -7.77
C ARG A 53 -5.02 -11.27 -6.87
N ASP A 54 -4.65 -10.44 -5.91
CA ASP A 54 -5.48 -9.83 -4.88
C ASP A 54 -4.76 -8.57 -4.35
N PHE A 55 -5.43 -7.78 -3.51
CA PHE A 55 -4.81 -6.61 -2.87
C PHE A 55 -3.70 -7.01 -1.90
N ASP A 56 -3.86 -8.10 -1.16
CA ASP A 56 -2.85 -8.65 -0.26
C ASP A 56 -1.51 -8.94 -0.98
N ALA A 57 -1.54 -9.30 -2.28
CA ALA A 57 -0.32 -9.48 -3.06
C ALA A 57 0.46 -8.17 -3.27
N VAL A 58 -0.23 -7.03 -3.27
CA VAL A 58 0.35 -5.69 -3.33
C VAL A 58 0.94 -5.32 -1.97
N GLU A 59 0.23 -5.60 -0.88
CA GLU A 59 0.72 -5.41 0.50
C GLU A 59 1.96 -6.23 0.77
N ARG A 60 1.92 -7.54 0.47
CA ARG A 60 3.10 -8.42 0.58
C ARG A 60 4.27 -7.92 -0.27
N LEU A 61 4.00 -7.32 -1.44
CA LEU A 61 5.06 -6.71 -2.24
C LEU A 61 5.69 -5.52 -1.49
N TYR A 62 4.87 -4.60 -0.99
CA TYR A 62 5.33 -3.45 -0.21
C TYR A 62 6.12 -3.87 1.03
N GLU A 63 5.64 -4.83 1.81
CA GLU A 63 6.29 -5.35 3.02
C GLU A 63 7.72 -5.83 2.75
N ARG A 64 7.94 -6.55 1.65
CA ARG A 64 9.27 -7.06 1.26
C ARG A 64 10.23 -6.00 0.76
N LEU A 65 9.76 -4.81 0.40
CA LEU A 65 10.66 -3.73 -0.02
C LEU A 65 11.46 -3.20 1.18
N PRO A 66 12.71 -2.75 0.96
CA PRO A 66 13.48 -2.11 2.00
C PRO A 66 12.77 -0.86 2.54
N GLU A 67 13.18 -0.41 3.74
CA GLU A 67 12.64 0.78 4.40
C GLU A 67 12.68 2.02 3.49
N THR A 68 13.74 2.16 2.71
CA THR A 68 13.83 3.13 1.63
C THR A 68 14.00 2.38 0.32
N PHE A 69 13.10 2.62 -0.62
CA PHE A 69 13.04 1.85 -1.86
C PHE A 69 12.80 2.73 -3.09
N ASP A 70 13.21 2.22 -4.24
CA ASP A 70 12.94 2.82 -5.54
C ASP A 70 12.55 1.78 -6.61
N ALA A 71 12.60 2.21 -7.86
CA ALA A 71 12.23 1.41 -9.03
C ALA A 71 13.09 0.15 -9.19
N ASP A 72 14.35 0.19 -8.77
CA ASP A 72 15.26 -0.96 -8.91
C ASP A 72 14.94 -2.03 -7.86
N ASP A 73 14.55 -1.64 -6.65
CA ASP A 73 14.11 -2.58 -5.61
C ASP A 73 12.83 -3.31 -6.02
N VAL A 74 11.86 -2.61 -6.62
CA VAL A 74 10.66 -3.22 -7.20
C VAL A 74 11.03 -4.16 -8.35
N SER A 75 12.08 -3.86 -9.11
CA SER A 75 12.53 -4.73 -10.20
C SER A 75 13.01 -6.09 -9.72
N ARG A 76 13.60 -6.17 -8.52
CA ARG A 76 14.08 -7.42 -7.92
C ARG A 76 12.95 -8.40 -7.60
N THR A 77 11.70 -7.95 -7.60
CA THR A 77 10.51 -8.79 -7.39
C THR A 77 9.91 -9.31 -8.71
N GLY A 78 10.65 -9.20 -9.81
CA GLY A 78 10.23 -9.66 -11.15
C GLY A 78 9.35 -8.67 -11.92
N ILE A 79 9.22 -7.42 -11.45
CA ILE A 79 8.41 -6.39 -12.11
C ILE A 79 9.29 -5.50 -12.98
N THR A 80 9.10 -5.53 -14.29
CA THR A 80 10.03 -4.91 -15.24
C THR A 80 9.49 -3.65 -15.91
N GLY A 81 10.40 -2.90 -16.53
CA GLY A 81 10.09 -1.77 -17.40
C GLY A 81 9.40 -0.63 -16.66
N SER A 82 8.48 0.05 -17.33
CA SER A 82 7.82 1.25 -16.81
C SER A 82 6.91 1.01 -15.59
N ARG A 83 6.52 -0.25 -15.35
CA ARG A 83 5.62 -0.65 -14.26
C ARG A 83 6.27 -0.50 -12.88
N ARG A 84 7.59 -0.69 -12.78
CA ARG A 84 8.31 -0.53 -11.50
C ARG A 84 8.17 0.89 -10.94
N HIS A 85 8.31 1.90 -11.79
CA HIS A 85 8.12 3.31 -11.40
C HIS A 85 6.65 3.63 -11.08
N MET A 86 5.72 3.01 -11.80
CA MET A 86 4.30 3.16 -11.53
C MET A 86 3.94 2.65 -10.13
N LEU A 87 4.49 1.50 -9.73
CA LEU A 87 4.24 0.94 -8.40
C LEU A 87 4.86 1.78 -7.28
N VAL A 88 6.09 2.28 -7.46
CA VAL A 88 6.69 3.20 -6.47
C VAL A 88 5.79 4.43 -6.25
N ARG A 89 5.21 5.00 -7.32
CA ARG A 89 4.24 6.10 -7.20
C ARG A 89 2.95 5.65 -6.52
N HIS A 90 2.45 4.47 -6.87
CA HIS A 90 1.21 3.96 -6.30
C HIS A 90 1.32 3.80 -4.79
N PHE A 91 2.41 3.23 -4.27
CA PHE A 91 2.63 3.11 -2.83
C PHE A 91 2.60 4.47 -2.15
N ALA A 92 3.32 5.46 -2.67
CA ALA A 92 3.36 6.80 -2.07
C ALA A 92 2.06 7.63 -2.26
N GLU A 93 1.14 7.18 -3.11
CA GLU A 93 -0.14 7.85 -3.37
C GLU A 93 -1.32 7.19 -2.64
N HIS A 94 -1.20 5.90 -2.31
CA HIS A 94 -2.28 5.09 -1.80
C HIS A 94 -2.25 5.02 -0.26
N PRO A 95 -3.34 5.40 0.44
CA PRO A 95 -3.32 5.61 1.89
C PRO A 95 -3.14 4.35 2.74
N ALA A 96 -3.27 3.15 2.15
CA ALA A 96 -2.97 1.90 2.84
C ALA A 96 -1.47 1.60 2.96
N PHE A 97 -0.59 2.43 2.39
CA PHE A 97 0.86 2.23 2.51
C PHE A 97 1.48 3.43 3.21
N ASP A 98 2.00 3.21 4.41
CA ASP A 98 2.63 4.22 5.23
C ASP A 98 4.02 4.54 4.68
N CYS A 99 4.07 5.38 3.64
CA CYS A 99 5.32 5.81 3.04
C CYS A 99 5.19 7.16 2.35
N GLU A 100 6.32 7.84 2.22
CA GLU A 100 6.38 9.17 1.63
C GLU A 100 7.51 9.30 0.60
N ILE A 101 7.34 10.23 -0.34
CA ILE A 101 8.35 10.53 -1.35
C ILE A 101 9.45 11.38 -0.73
N THR A 102 10.66 10.82 -0.61
CA THR A 102 11.85 11.52 -0.11
C THR A 102 12.66 12.19 -1.21
N SER A 103 12.56 11.70 -2.45
CA SER A 103 13.17 12.33 -3.62
C SER A 103 12.32 12.10 -4.86
N ARG A 104 12.26 13.11 -5.75
CA ARG A 104 11.49 13.06 -7.01
C ARG A 104 12.33 12.74 -8.24
N SER A 105 13.64 13.00 -8.19
CA SER A 105 14.58 12.81 -9.30
C SER A 105 15.99 12.46 -8.75
N PRO A 106 16.32 11.16 -8.59
CA PRO A 106 15.51 9.98 -8.89
C PRO A 106 14.34 9.80 -7.91
N LEU A 107 13.26 9.13 -8.35
CA LEU A 107 12.09 8.86 -7.50
C LEU A 107 12.45 7.83 -6.42
N ARG A 108 12.31 8.22 -5.16
CA ARG A 108 12.59 7.39 -3.98
C ARG A 108 11.51 7.58 -2.92
N VAL A 109 11.17 6.50 -2.25
CA VAL A 109 10.14 6.44 -1.22
C VAL A 109 10.74 5.86 0.05
N ARG A 110 10.29 6.36 1.21
CA ARG A 110 10.66 5.86 2.53
C ARG A 110 9.39 5.45 3.27
N LYS A 111 9.40 4.26 3.86
CA LYS A 111 8.35 3.81 4.78
C LYS A 111 8.38 4.68 6.02
N THR A 112 7.21 5.12 6.47
CA THR A 112 7.03 5.86 7.71
C THR A 112 6.62 4.83 8.76
N ASP A 113 7.45 4.62 9.78
CA ASP A 113 7.08 3.72 10.88
C ASP A 113 5.74 4.19 11.48
N ALA A 114 4.73 3.32 11.43
CA ALA A 114 3.46 3.55 12.12
C ALA A 114 3.66 3.55 13.66
N ASP A 115 4.80 3.08 14.16
CA ASP A 115 5.11 2.83 15.57
C ASP A 115 6.11 3.83 16.20
N ALA A 116 6.27 5.04 15.67
CA ALA A 116 7.05 6.10 16.32
C ALA A 116 6.25 6.95 17.33
N HIS A 117 4.99 6.59 17.63
CA HIS A 117 4.12 7.30 18.59
C HIS A 117 3.92 6.53 19.91
N GLU A 118 4.92 5.79 20.40
CA GLU A 118 4.82 5.22 21.77
C GLU A 118 6.18 4.96 22.43
N THR A 119 7.07 5.97 22.47
CA THR A 119 8.21 5.92 23.41
C THR A 119 8.75 7.33 23.71
N ARG A 120 7.98 8.24 24.35
CA ARG A 120 8.55 9.43 25.05
C ARG A 120 7.65 10.03 26.14
N GLU A 121 6.98 9.26 27.00
CA GLU A 121 6.42 9.78 28.27
C GLU A 121 6.40 8.64 29.32
N GLY A 122 7.12 8.63 30.44
CA GLY A 122 8.07 9.59 30.99
C GLY A 122 9.07 8.85 31.88
N ASP A 123 10.34 8.95 31.52
CA ASP A 123 11.45 8.78 32.43
C ASP A 123 11.73 10.17 33.01
N ARG A 124 11.10 10.54 34.14
CA ARG A 124 11.53 11.62 35.05
C ARG A 124 11.03 11.39 36.49
N GLU A 125 11.96 10.87 37.29
CA GLU A 125 12.39 11.41 38.59
C GLU A 125 11.54 11.11 39.84
N GLU A 126 11.93 10.01 40.50
CA GLU A 126 12.03 9.90 41.96
C GLU A 126 13.02 10.97 42.48
N VAL A 127 12.57 11.90 43.34
CA VAL A 127 13.21 12.33 44.61
C VAL A 127 12.41 13.48 45.24
N VAL A 128 11.90 13.31 46.46
CA VAL A 128 12.43 13.95 47.68
C VAL A 128 11.67 13.47 48.91
N ALA A 129 12.46 13.01 49.88
CA ALA A 129 12.04 12.63 51.22
C ALA A 129 11.75 13.87 52.10
N SER A 130 10.87 13.63 53.09
CA SER A 130 10.73 14.21 54.44
C SER A 130 11.20 15.64 54.75
N ASP A 131 10.30 16.45 55.32
CA ASP A 131 10.34 16.89 56.75
C ASP A 131 8.92 17.19 57.24
#